data_AF-A0A401LVH8-F1
#
_entry.id   AF-A0A401LVH8-F1
#
_cell.length_a   1.000
_cell.length_b   1.000
_cell.length_c   1.000
_cell.angle_alpha   90.00
_cell.angle_beta   90.00
_cell.angle_gamma   90.00
#
_symmetry.space_group_name_H-M   'P 1'
#
loop_
_entity.id
_entity.type
_entity.pdbx_description
1 polymer ?
#
loop_
_entity_poly.entity_id
_entity_poly.type
_entity_poly.pdbx_seq_one_letter_code
_entity_poly.pdbx_strand_id
1 'polypeptide(L)'
;MGDLIDKELLTEMPVIIPPICNFQKDKEVDAHNAFSYLNEVKIVTDISPSSNVYLYKKIFNQTQLLVSDELISELSIEILNKILSILPSKCHLTFLGTDIMSYFSLHNVFSLIPNLPRATICVDYLKFAWNTNFQIFDFKIVITFPIQKEILKNIIKSSNKLSSTFTYIFLVFNEDDYEIANAIINELHIFSYELIPIYNNNIQFFEKFVFNTPESLLESCISKDDIFQHQIFNSYDFGKIIIFPNGDIKGNPYLPTWGNIMNADLRELASKEIKYGKSWLRLREQGACNTCRYKWICPSPSCYEFEIGKQNLCHIKQ
;
A
#
# COMPACT_ATOMS: atom_id res chain seq x y z
N MET A 1 17.74 -24.01 -8.83
CA MET A 1 18.81 -24.60 -8.02
C MET A 1 20.11 -24.39 -8.76
N GLY A 2 21.08 -23.72 -8.16
CA GLY A 2 22.42 -23.55 -8.73
C GLY A 2 23.42 -24.11 -7.72
N ASP A 3 24.19 -25.10 -8.13
CA ASP A 3 25.26 -25.66 -7.32
C ASP A 3 26.47 -24.72 -7.32
N LEU A 4 27.18 -24.69 -6.18
CA LEU A 4 28.43 -23.96 -6.06
C LEU A 4 29.52 -24.73 -6.80
N ILE A 5 30.04 -24.16 -7.89
CA ILE A 5 31.15 -24.72 -8.67
C ILE A 5 32.44 -24.05 -8.18
N ASP A 6 33.46 -24.86 -7.93
CA ASP A 6 34.77 -24.37 -7.49
C ASP A 6 35.43 -23.52 -8.58
N LYS A 7 35.96 -22.36 -8.20
CA LYS A 7 36.41 -21.33 -9.14
C LYS A 7 37.58 -21.79 -10.01
N GLU A 8 38.37 -22.74 -9.50
CA GLU A 8 39.49 -23.36 -10.20
C GLU A 8 39.07 -24.33 -11.31
N LEU A 9 37.80 -24.79 -11.31
CA LEU A 9 37.24 -25.69 -12.31
C LEU A 9 36.60 -24.95 -13.51
N LEU A 10 36.50 -23.63 -13.44
CA LEU A 10 35.90 -22.80 -14.49
C LEU A 10 36.99 -22.26 -15.42
N THR A 11 37.07 -22.79 -16.64
CA THR A 11 37.99 -22.30 -17.68
C THR A 11 37.62 -20.91 -18.20
N GLU A 12 36.36 -20.51 -18.08
CA GLU A 12 35.84 -19.19 -18.43
C GLU A 12 34.82 -18.72 -17.37
N MET A 13 34.70 -17.41 -17.16
CA MET A 13 33.68 -16.90 -16.23
C MET A 13 32.28 -17.26 -16.75
N PRO A 14 31.40 -17.81 -15.90
CA PRO A 14 30.05 -18.15 -16.31
C PRO A 14 29.30 -16.89 -16.76
N VAL A 15 28.52 -17.02 -17.84
CA VAL A 15 27.69 -15.93 -18.37
C VAL A 15 26.62 -15.58 -17.33
N ILE A 16 26.77 -14.42 -16.70
CA ILE A 16 25.77 -13.85 -15.82
C ILE A 16 24.83 -13.00 -16.68
N ILE A 17 23.61 -13.50 -16.92
CA ILE A 17 22.56 -12.67 -17.52
C ILE A 17 21.99 -11.78 -16.40
N PRO A 18 22.13 -10.45 -16.47
CA PRO A 18 21.53 -9.57 -15.48
C PRO A 18 20.00 -9.62 -15.59
N PRO A 19 19.27 -9.47 -14.47
CA PRO A 19 17.82 -9.33 -14.52
C PRO A 19 17.42 -8.14 -15.38
N ILE A 20 16.38 -8.31 -16.21
CA ILE A 20 15.87 -7.23 -17.06
C ILE A 20 14.94 -6.38 -16.22
N CYS A 21 15.46 -5.28 -15.68
CA CYS A 21 14.61 -4.21 -15.19
C CYS A 21 14.40 -3.18 -16.29
N ASN A 22 13.14 -2.90 -16.61
CA ASN A 22 12.75 -1.86 -17.59
C ASN A 22 13.03 -0.43 -17.09
N PHE A 23 13.81 -0.29 -16.02
CA PHE A 23 14.29 0.97 -15.51
C PHE A 23 15.83 0.96 -15.47
N GLN A 24 16.43 1.90 -16.21
CA GLN A 24 17.87 2.12 -16.21
C GLN A 24 18.13 3.51 -15.64
N LYS A 25 18.66 3.57 -14.41
CA LYS A 25 18.93 4.81 -13.65
C LYS A 25 19.85 5.79 -14.41
N ASP A 26 20.68 5.27 -15.32
CA ASP A 26 21.66 6.03 -16.10
C ASP A 26 21.10 6.65 -17.39
N LYS A 27 19.85 6.34 -17.77
CA LYS A 27 19.17 7.06 -18.86
C LYS A 27 18.44 8.24 -18.25
N GLU A 28 18.56 9.42 -18.87
CA GLU A 28 17.67 10.54 -18.57
C GLU A 28 16.23 10.07 -18.68
N VAL A 29 15.59 9.80 -17.55
CA VAL A 29 14.18 9.41 -17.54
C VAL A 29 13.40 10.66 -17.90
N ASP A 30 12.92 10.71 -19.14
CA ASP A 30 12.00 11.74 -19.58
C ASP A 30 10.69 11.66 -18.78
N ALA A 31 9.94 12.77 -18.75
CA ALA A 31 8.70 12.84 -17.98
C ALA A 31 7.59 11.89 -18.50
N HIS A 32 7.68 11.45 -19.75
CA HIS A 32 6.70 10.56 -20.38
C HIS A 32 6.89 9.11 -19.91
N ASN A 33 8.13 8.64 -19.86
CA ASN A 33 8.51 7.35 -19.31
C ASN A 33 8.26 7.31 -17.80
N ALA A 34 8.52 8.40 -17.09
CA ALA A 34 8.26 8.48 -15.64
C ALA A 34 6.79 8.22 -15.29
N PHE A 35 5.88 8.80 -16.08
CA PHE A 35 4.44 8.67 -15.87
C PHE A 35 3.93 7.25 -16.09
N SER A 36 4.59 6.48 -16.96
CA SER A 36 4.23 5.08 -17.23
C SER A 36 4.44 4.15 -16.02
N TYR A 37 5.26 4.56 -15.05
CA TYR A 37 5.50 3.80 -13.82
C TYR A 37 4.44 4.04 -12.74
N LEU A 38 3.50 4.96 -12.96
CA LEU A 38 2.38 5.16 -12.05
C LEU A 38 1.42 3.98 -12.16
N ASN A 39 1.41 3.15 -11.12
CA ASN A 39 0.71 1.88 -11.07
C ASN A 39 -0.57 1.96 -10.22
N GLU A 40 -0.57 2.77 -9.17
CA GLU A 40 -1.69 2.89 -8.23
C GLU A 40 -1.92 4.35 -7.83
N VAL A 41 -3.17 4.80 -7.94
CA VAL A 41 -3.61 6.08 -7.37
C VAL A 41 -4.67 5.83 -6.30
N LYS A 42 -4.35 6.27 -5.09
CA LYS A 42 -5.23 6.26 -3.93
C LYS A 42 -5.96 7.59 -3.86
N ILE A 43 -7.27 7.57 -3.97
CA ILE A 43 -8.13 8.76 -3.94
C ILE A 43 -8.88 8.77 -2.62
N VAL A 44 -8.62 9.78 -1.80
CA VAL A 44 -9.40 10.05 -0.59
C VAL A 44 -10.67 10.80 -0.98
N THR A 45 -11.82 10.15 -0.85
CA THR A 45 -13.13 10.70 -1.24
C THR A 45 -13.68 11.64 -0.18
N ASP A 46 -13.53 11.28 1.08
CA ASP A 46 -14.10 12.02 2.19
C ASP A 46 -13.29 11.78 3.46
N ILE A 47 -13.22 12.84 4.26
CA ILE A 47 -12.59 12.87 5.56
C ILE A 47 -13.62 13.46 6.50
N SER A 48 -13.97 12.70 7.53
CA SER A 48 -14.79 13.19 8.62
C SER A 48 -14.28 12.67 9.97
N PRO A 49 -14.60 13.36 11.07
CA PRO A 49 -14.30 12.88 12.40
C PRO A 49 -15.00 11.55 12.67
N SER A 50 -14.22 10.54 13.04
CA SER A 50 -14.70 9.28 13.59
C SER A 50 -14.66 9.32 15.12
N SER A 51 -15.24 8.30 15.77
CA SER A 51 -15.20 8.16 17.22
C SER A 51 -13.78 8.11 17.79
N ASN A 52 -12.78 7.71 17.00
CA ASN A 52 -11.37 7.69 17.39
C ASN A 52 -10.47 8.18 16.24
N VAL A 53 -10.54 9.49 15.97
CA VAL A 53 -9.76 10.16 14.91
C VAL A 53 -8.27 9.82 14.99
N TYR A 54 -7.68 9.85 16.19
CA TYR A 54 -6.26 9.57 16.37
C TYR A 54 -5.87 8.16 15.90
N LEU A 55 -6.67 7.15 16.27
CA LEU A 55 -6.43 5.77 15.84
C LEU A 55 -6.53 5.61 14.33
N TYR A 56 -7.57 6.18 13.71
CA TYR A 56 -7.76 6.09 12.26
C TYR A 56 -6.67 6.84 11.49
N LYS A 57 -6.21 7.98 11.98
CA LYS A 57 -5.06 8.70 11.41
C LYS A 57 -3.78 7.87 11.48
N LYS A 58 -3.56 7.19 12.61
CA LYS A 58 -2.44 6.27 12.81
C LYS A 58 -2.52 5.04 11.89
N ILE A 59 -3.70 4.45 11.74
CA ILE A 59 -3.96 3.36 10.79
C ILE A 59 -3.70 3.84 9.36
N PHE A 60 -4.23 5.01 8.98
CA PHE A 60 -4.04 5.61 7.66
C PHE A 60 -2.56 5.76 7.32
N ASN A 61 -1.80 6.37 8.22
CA ASN A 61 -0.39 6.66 7.94
C ASN A 61 0.42 5.37 7.77
N GLN A 62 0.12 4.33 8.54
CA GLN A 62 0.81 3.04 8.48
C GLN A 62 0.39 2.16 7.29
N THR A 63 -0.90 2.17 6.92
CA THR A 63 -1.49 1.17 6.00
C THR A 63 -2.09 1.76 4.73
N GLN A 64 -2.50 3.04 4.78
CA GLN A 64 -3.20 3.76 3.73
C GLN A 64 -4.54 3.09 3.33
N LEU A 65 -5.27 2.52 4.31
CA LEU A 65 -6.53 1.78 4.08
C LEU A 65 -7.79 2.53 4.54
N LEU A 66 -7.74 3.17 5.71
CA LEU A 66 -8.85 3.92 6.29
C LEU A 66 -8.39 5.34 6.58
N VAL A 67 -9.28 6.32 6.47
CA VAL A 67 -8.98 7.74 6.72
C VAL A 67 -9.95 8.29 7.75
N SER A 68 -9.46 9.15 8.62
CA SER A 68 -10.26 10.06 9.43
C SER A 68 -9.36 11.20 9.88
N ASP A 69 -9.92 12.40 9.98
CA ASP A 69 -9.24 13.57 10.56
C ASP A 69 -10.26 14.45 11.29
N GLU A 70 -9.77 15.45 12.01
CA GLU A 70 -10.61 16.42 12.72
C GLU A 70 -11.35 17.36 11.77
N LEU A 71 -10.76 17.59 10.59
CA LEU A 71 -11.32 18.47 9.58
C LEU A 71 -12.19 17.68 8.61
N ILE A 72 -13.42 18.15 8.43
CA ILE A 72 -14.31 17.60 7.42
C ILE A 72 -13.86 18.13 6.06
N SER A 73 -13.67 17.21 5.12
CA SER A 73 -13.35 17.54 3.73
C SER A 73 -13.92 16.48 2.81
N GLU A 74 -14.44 16.88 1.67
CA GLU A 74 -15.07 16.00 0.70
C GLU A 74 -14.55 16.33 -0.70
N LEU A 75 -14.25 15.29 -1.47
CA LEU A 75 -13.68 15.41 -2.79
C LEU A 75 -14.75 15.95 -3.74
N SER A 76 -14.46 17.05 -4.43
CA SER A 76 -15.40 17.56 -5.42
C SER A 76 -15.42 16.70 -6.68
N ILE A 77 -16.57 16.65 -7.35
CA ILE A 77 -16.72 16.00 -8.66
C ILE A 77 -15.75 16.60 -9.70
N GLU A 78 -15.43 17.90 -9.58
CA GLU A 78 -14.46 18.58 -10.43
C GLU A 78 -13.05 17.98 -10.29
N ILE A 79 -12.57 17.83 -9.07
CA ILE A 79 -11.26 17.22 -8.80
C ILE A 79 -11.26 15.76 -9.26
N LEU A 80 -12.34 15.02 -8.98
CA LEU A 80 -12.46 13.63 -9.43
C LEU A 80 -12.36 13.52 -10.96
N ASN A 81 -13.10 14.36 -11.71
CA ASN A 81 -13.02 14.39 -13.18
C ASN A 81 -11.61 14.73 -13.67
N LYS A 82 -10.95 15.69 -13.01
CA LYS A 82 -9.57 16.07 -13.33
C LYS A 82 -8.63 14.87 -13.17
N ILE A 83 -8.73 14.13 -12.06
CA ILE A 83 -7.94 12.91 -11.81
C ILE A 83 -8.20 11.90 -12.94
N LEU A 84 -9.46 11.55 -13.19
CA LEU A 84 -9.83 10.55 -14.19
C LEU A 84 -9.38 10.91 -15.61
N SER A 85 -9.34 12.20 -15.96
CA SER A 85 -8.88 12.65 -17.28
C SER A 85 -7.37 12.54 -17.51
N ILE A 86 -6.58 12.47 -16.44
CA ILE A 86 -5.11 12.51 -16.51
C ILE A 86 -4.49 11.12 -16.38
N LEU A 87 -5.17 10.19 -15.70
CA LEU A 87 -4.60 8.90 -15.31
C LEU A 87 -4.11 8.03 -16.49
N PRO A 88 -3.00 7.30 -16.33
CA PRO A 88 -2.57 6.31 -17.30
C PRO A 88 -3.60 5.17 -17.43
N SER A 89 -3.76 4.62 -18.63
CA SER A 89 -4.78 3.60 -18.94
C SER A 89 -4.65 2.30 -18.13
N LYS A 90 -3.46 1.99 -17.62
CA LYS A 90 -3.17 0.78 -16.82
C LYS A 90 -3.11 1.03 -15.32
N CYS A 91 -3.36 2.26 -14.87
CA CYS A 91 -3.28 2.60 -13.46
C CYS A 91 -4.46 2.01 -12.70
N HIS A 92 -4.17 1.31 -11.60
CA HIS A 92 -5.19 0.86 -10.68
C HIS A 92 -5.65 2.03 -9.80
N LEU A 93 -6.95 2.10 -9.55
CA LEU A 93 -7.53 3.10 -8.66
C LEU A 93 -7.97 2.44 -7.37
N THR A 94 -7.62 3.07 -6.25
CA THR A 94 -8.16 2.70 -4.94
C THR A 94 -8.87 3.91 -4.36
N PHE A 95 -10.14 3.75 -4.00
CA PHE A 95 -10.91 4.76 -3.30
C PHE A 95 -10.93 4.44 -1.81
N LEU A 96 -10.75 5.46 -0.99
CA LEU A 96 -10.71 5.38 0.46
C LEU A 96 -11.43 6.60 1.02
N GLY A 97 -12.08 6.44 2.16
CA GLY A 97 -12.86 7.50 2.77
C GLY A 97 -13.30 7.13 4.17
N THR A 98 -13.85 8.09 4.89
CA THR A 98 -14.43 7.81 6.20
C THR A 98 -15.78 7.10 6.05
N ASP A 99 -16.62 7.55 5.14
CA ASP A 99 -17.90 6.94 4.75
C ASP A 99 -18.07 6.98 3.22
N ILE A 100 -17.17 6.26 2.55
CA ILE A 100 -17.09 6.17 1.10
C ILE A 100 -18.40 5.71 0.46
N MET A 101 -19.15 4.81 1.11
CA MET A 101 -20.40 4.27 0.57
C MET A 101 -21.47 5.36 0.43
N SER A 102 -21.54 6.27 1.41
CA SER A 102 -22.39 7.44 1.36
C SER A 102 -21.93 8.43 0.29
N TYR A 103 -20.63 8.68 0.18
CA TYR A 103 -20.07 9.56 -0.87
C TYR A 103 -20.49 9.13 -2.29
N PHE A 104 -20.28 7.86 -2.63
CA PHE A 104 -20.67 7.34 -3.96
C PHE A 104 -22.17 7.46 -4.23
N SER A 105 -22.98 7.28 -3.19
CA SER A 105 -24.44 7.37 -3.27
C SER A 105 -24.92 8.81 -3.48
N LEU A 106 -24.25 9.79 -2.88
CA LEU A 106 -24.64 11.20 -2.94
C LEU A 106 -24.17 11.92 -4.22
N HIS A 107 -22.97 11.60 -4.72
CA HIS A 107 -22.30 12.42 -5.73
C HIS A 107 -22.47 11.99 -7.20
N ASN A 108 -23.45 11.14 -7.52
CA ASN A 108 -23.67 10.63 -8.88
C ASN A 108 -22.38 10.11 -9.56
N VAL A 109 -21.41 9.62 -8.79
CA VAL A 109 -20.11 9.12 -9.28
C VAL A 109 -20.32 7.94 -10.23
N PHE A 110 -21.46 7.26 -10.12
CA PHE A 110 -21.89 6.21 -11.03
C PHE A 110 -22.04 6.65 -12.49
N SER A 111 -22.16 7.96 -12.77
CA SER A 111 -22.13 8.47 -14.14
C SER A 111 -20.72 8.42 -14.77
N LEU A 112 -19.67 8.42 -13.94
CA LEU A 112 -18.26 8.38 -14.35
C LEU A 112 -17.73 6.95 -14.48
N ILE A 113 -18.45 5.99 -13.92
CA ILE A 113 -18.13 4.55 -13.89
C ILE A 113 -17.80 3.93 -15.24
N PRO A 114 -18.51 4.23 -16.35
CA PRO A 114 -18.19 3.62 -17.65
C PRO A 114 -16.74 3.87 -18.10
N ASN A 115 -16.12 4.93 -17.57
CA ASN A 115 -14.77 5.33 -17.90
C ASN A 115 -13.74 4.90 -16.84
N LEU A 116 -14.16 4.23 -15.76
CA LEU A 116 -13.26 3.81 -14.70
C LEU A 116 -12.54 2.51 -15.09
N PRO A 117 -11.20 2.44 -14.95
CA PRO A 117 -10.54 1.14 -14.89
C PRO A 117 -11.06 0.38 -13.66
N ARG A 118 -10.87 -0.95 -13.65
CA ARG A 118 -11.21 -1.77 -12.48
C ARG A 118 -10.55 -1.18 -11.23
N ALA A 119 -11.37 -0.78 -10.27
CA ALA A 119 -10.96 -0.02 -9.10
C ALA A 119 -11.33 -0.77 -7.82
N THR A 120 -10.57 -0.50 -6.76
CA THR A 120 -10.80 -1.07 -5.43
C THR A 120 -11.41 -0.03 -4.51
N ILE A 121 -12.37 -0.43 -3.69
CA ILE A 121 -12.90 0.37 -2.59
C ILE A 121 -12.39 -0.21 -1.27
N CYS A 122 -11.66 0.61 -0.51
CA CYS A 122 -11.30 0.31 0.87
C CYS A 122 -12.37 0.88 1.80
N VAL A 123 -12.94 0.03 2.65
CA VAL A 123 -14.07 0.41 3.50
C VAL A 123 -14.02 -0.27 4.84
N ASP A 124 -14.37 0.47 5.89
CA ASP A 124 -14.59 -0.08 7.22
C ASP A 124 -15.78 -1.03 7.19
N TYR A 125 -15.60 -2.26 7.69
CA TYR A 125 -16.65 -3.27 7.71
C TYR A 125 -17.93 -2.80 8.42
N LEU A 126 -17.85 -1.90 9.40
CA LEU A 126 -19.02 -1.35 10.09
C LEU A 126 -19.85 -0.41 9.22
N LYS A 127 -19.25 0.14 8.16
CA LYS A 127 -19.89 1.10 7.23
C LYS A 127 -20.17 0.47 5.86
N PHE A 128 -19.88 -0.82 5.70
CA PHE A 128 -20.13 -1.49 4.44
C PHE A 128 -21.63 -1.64 4.19
N ALA A 129 -22.10 -1.06 3.08
CA ALA A 129 -23.46 -1.21 2.60
C ALA A 129 -23.44 -1.55 1.11
N TRP A 130 -23.94 -2.74 0.75
CA TRP A 130 -23.93 -3.20 -0.65
C TRP A 130 -25.00 -2.50 -1.50
N ASN A 131 -24.66 -2.22 -2.76
CA ASN A 131 -25.54 -1.75 -3.82
C ASN A 131 -25.14 -2.44 -5.15
N THR A 132 -26.10 -2.82 -5.99
CA THR A 132 -25.87 -3.45 -7.30
C THR A 132 -24.96 -2.63 -8.22
N ASN A 133 -24.97 -1.31 -8.07
CA ASN A 133 -24.13 -0.43 -8.87
C ASN A 133 -22.62 -0.58 -8.58
N PHE A 134 -22.24 -1.33 -7.53
CA PHE A 134 -20.86 -1.53 -7.14
C PHE A 134 -20.19 -2.79 -7.72
N GLN A 135 -20.85 -3.55 -8.59
CA GLN A 135 -20.30 -4.79 -9.18
C GLN A 135 -19.00 -4.61 -9.96
N ILE A 136 -18.67 -3.39 -10.38
CA ILE A 136 -17.44 -3.07 -11.10
C ILE A 136 -16.20 -2.99 -10.19
N PHE A 137 -16.43 -2.85 -8.87
CA PHE A 137 -15.37 -2.60 -7.90
C PHE A 137 -14.93 -3.90 -7.25
N ASP A 138 -13.65 -3.95 -6.93
CA ASP A 138 -13.11 -4.87 -5.93
C ASP A 138 -13.19 -4.22 -4.54
N PHE A 139 -13.20 -5.05 -3.50
CA PHE A 139 -13.38 -4.58 -2.14
C PHE A 139 -12.25 -5.04 -1.23
N LYS A 140 -11.73 -4.07 -0.47
CA LYS A 140 -10.90 -4.30 0.71
C LYS A 140 -11.73 -3.95 1.94
N ILE A 141 -12.24 -4.97 2.61
CA ILE A 141 -13.05 -4.83 3.82
C ILE A 141 -12.10 -4.79 5.02
N VAL A 142 -11.95 -3.61 5.62
CA VAL A 142 -11.05 -3.40 6.75
C VAL A 142 -11.78 -3.69 8.05
N ILE A 143 -11.25 -4.62 8.82
CA ILE A 143 -11.85 -5.16 10.04
C ILE A 143 -11.04 -4.66 11.23
N THR A 144 -11.72 -3.90 12.09
CA THR A 144 -11.17 -3.33 13.32
C THR A 144 -11.70 -4.06 14.55
N PHE A 145 -10.91 -4.07 15.62
CA PHE A 145 -11.30 -4.65 16.90
C PHE A 145 -12.04 -3.64 17.79
N PRO A 146 -13.00 -4.09 18.61
CA PRO A 146 -13.51 -5.47 18.72
C PRO A 146 -14.39 -5.87 17.53
N ILE A 147 -14.26 -7.13 17.06
CA ILE A 147 -14.95 -7.61 15.86
C ILE A 147 -16.43 -7.88 16.14
N GLN A 148 -17.32 -7.19 15.42
CA GLN A 148 -18.75 -7.48 15.42
C GLN A 148 -19.06 -8.64 14.46
N LYS A 149 -18.97 -9.85 15.00
CA LYS A 149 -19.06 -11.11 14.25
C LYS A 149 -20.33 -11.25 13.39
N GLU A 150 -21.47 -10.78 13.88
CA GLU A 150 -22.74 -10.86 13.12
C GLU A 150 -22.74 -9.95 11.90
N ILE A 151 -22.15 -8.75 11.99
CA ILE A 151 -21.97 -7.85 10.84
C ILE A 151 -21.05 -8.52 9.81
N LEU A 152 -19.90 -9.01 10.25
CA LEU A 152 -18.92 -9.65 9.37
C LEU A 152 -19.51 -10.88 8.65
N LYS A 153 -20.26 -11.73 9.38
CA LYS A 153 -20.99 -12.87 8.78
C LYS A 153 -21.96 -12.43 7.68
N ASN A 154 -22.68 -11.33 7.89
CA ASN A 154 -23.62 -10.82 6.89
C ASN A 154 -22.91 -10.29 5.65
N ILE A 155 -21.76 -9.63 5.82
CA ILE A 155 -20.92 -9.17 4.71
C ILE A 155 -20.43 -10.37 3.89
N ILE A 156 -19.88 -11.41 4.54
CA ILE A 156 -19.36 -12.61 3.85
C ILE A 156 -20.47 -13.36 3.10
N LYS A 157 -21.65 -13.51 3.72
CA LYS A 157 -22.81 -14.13 3.05
C LYS A 157 -23.25 -13.34 1.81
N SER A 158 -23.11 -12.02 1.85
CA SER A 158 -23.47 -11.13 0.75
C SER A 158 -22.39 -11.16 -0.34
N SER A 159 -21.11 -11.15 0.03
CA SER A 159 -19.98 -11.18 -0.90
C SER A 159 -19.96 -12.42 -1.78
N ASN A 160 -20.30 -13.58 -1.22
CA ASN A 160 -20.27 -14.86 -1.96
C ASN A 160 -21.28 -14.95 -3.10
N LYS A 161 -22.23 -14.00 -3.19
CA LYS A 161 -23.24 -13.94 -4.25
C LYS A 161 -22.87 -12.97 -5.38
N LEU A 162 -21.71 -12.33 -5.27
CA LEU A 162 -21.32 -11.20 -6.11
C LEU A 162 -20.14 -11.57 -7.01
N SER A 163 -20.04 -10.89 -8.15
CA SER A 163 -18.93 -11.05 -9.11
C SER A 163 -17.66 -10.30 -8.72
N SER A 164 -17.76 -9.35 -7.78
CA SER A 164 -16.64 -8.58 -7.24
C SER A 164 -15.70 -9.45 -6.41
N THR A 165 -14.41 -9.12 -6.40
CA THR A 165 -13.48 -9.77 -5.47
C THR A 165 -13.52 -9.05 -4.11
N PHE A 166 -13.38 -9.83 -3.04
CA PHE A 166 -13.37 -9.33 -1.67
C PHE A 166 -12.10 -9.82 -0.98
N THR A 167 -11.38 -8.90 -0.36
CA THR A 167 -10.23 -9.19 0.51
C THR A 167 -10.52 -8.63 1.89
N TYR A 168 -10.41 -9.48 2.90
CA TYR A 168 -10.72 -9.13 4.29
C TYR A 168 -9.42 -8.80 5.04
N ILE A 169 -9.27 -7.55 5.47
CA ILE A 169 -8.04 -7.06 6.09
C ILE A 169 -8.27 -6.90 7.58
N PHE A 170 -7.63 -7.74 8.39
CA PHE A 170 -7.71 -7.70 9.84
C PHE A 170 -6.58 -6.84 10.41
N LEU A 171 -6.94 -5.78 11.15
CA LEU A 171 -5.97 -4.90 11.79
C LEU A 171 -5.66 -5.41 13.20
N VAL A 172 -4.45 -5.93 13.40
CA VAL A 172 -4.06 -6.65 14.63
C VAL A 172 -3.15 -5.78 15.49
N PHE A 173 -3.50 -5.54 16.76
CA PHE A 173 -2.69 -4.72 17.67
C PHE A 173 -1.89 -5.54 18.68
N ASN A 174 -2.22 -6.82 18.87
CA ASN A 174 -1.58 -7.69 19.85
C ASN A 174 -1.82 -9.17 19.51
N GLU A 175 -1.29 -10.07 20.34
CA GLU A 175 -1.45 -11.52 20.16
C GLU A 175 -2.90 -11.99 20.34
N ASP A 176 -3.66 -11.39 21.25
CA ASP A 176 -5.07 -11.76 21.47
C ASP A 176 -5.92 -11.43 20.23
N ASP A 177 -5.71 -10.26 19.62
CA ASP A 177 -6.34 -9.87 18.36
C ASP A 177 -6.00 -10.87 17.24
N TYR A 178 -4.75 -11.33 17.17
CA TYR A 178 -4.32 -12.33 16.18
C TYR A 178 -5.05 -13.66 16.37
N GLU A 179 -5.12 -14.17 17.59
CA GLU A 179 -5.83 -15.42 17.91
C GLU A 179 -7.34 -15.31 17.62
N ILE A 180 -7.95 -14.17 17.99
CA ILE A 180 -9.37 -13.92 17.68
C ILE A 180 -9.61 -13.84 16.17
N ALA A 181 -8.75 -13.15 15.42
CA ALA A 181 -8.84 -13.07 13.96
C ALA A 181 -8.75 -14.47 13.35
N ASN A 182 -7.75 -15.27 13.74
CA ASN A 182 -7.57 -16.64 13.24
C ASN A 182 -8.77 -17.54 13.54
N ALA A 183 -9.32 -17.47 14.75
CA ALA A 183 -10.51 -18.24 15.11
C ALA A 183 -11.70 -17.89 14.21
N ILE A 184 -11.92 -16.60 13.94
CA ILE A 184 -13.01 -16.12 13.07
C ILE A 184 -12.77 -16.49 11.60
N ILE A 185 -11.54 -16.34 11.10
CA ILE A 185 -11.16 -16.70 9.73
C ILE A 185 -11.44 -18.18 9.47
N ASN A 186 -11.04 -19.05 10.41
CA ASN A 186 -11.27 -20.49 10.32
C ASN A 186 -12.75 -20.85 10.43
N GLU A 187 -13.48 -20.27 11.37
CA GLU A 187 -14.91 -20.53 11.57
C GLU A 187 -15.76 -20.09 10.36
N LEU A 188 -15.43 -18.94 9.77
CA LEU A 188 -16.18 -18.37 8.65
C LEU A 188 -15.64 -18.79 7.28
N HIS A 189 -14.59 -19.63 7.25
CA HIS A 189 -13.91 -20.10 6.04
C HIS A 189 -13.53 -18.95 5.09
N ILE A 190 -12.86 -17.93 5.63
CA ILE A 190 -12.40 -16.77 4.85
C ILE A 190 -11.12 -17.15 4.10
N PHE A 191 -11.15 -17.16 2.77
CA PHE A 191 -10.00 -17.56 1.95
C PHE A 191 -9.10 -16.39 1.53
N SER A 192 -9.69 -15.23 1.20
CA SER A 192 -8.94 -14.04 0.78
C SER A 192 -8.86 -13.06 1.94
N TYR A 193 -7.77 -13.13 2.70
CA TYR A 193 -7.54 -12.26 3.85
C TYR A 193 -6.09 -11.83 4.01
N GLU A 194 -5.90 -10.72 4.71
CA GLU A 194 -4.60 -10.21 5.13
C GLU A 194 -4.65 -9.88 6.63
N LEU A 195 -3.58 -10.19 7.35
CA LEU A 195 -3.38 -9.78 8.74
C LEU A 195 -2.35 -8.66 8.75
N ILE A 196 -2.75 -7.45 9.12
CA ILE A 196 -1.88 -6.28 9.14
C ILE A 196 -1.64 -5.84 10.58
N PRO A 197 -0.39 -5.90 11.09
CA PRO A 197 -0.08 -5.44 12.42
C PRO A 197 -0.14 -3.91 12.48
N ILE A 198 -0.79 -3.33 13.49
CA ILE A 198 -0.80 -1.88 13.70
C ILE A 198 0.09 -1.51 14.88
N TYR A 199 1.07 -0.65 14.64
CA TYR A 199 1.90 -0.14 15.72
C TYR A 199 1.11 0.89 16.50
N ASN A 200 0.97 0.67 17.81
CA ASN A 200 0.40 1.60 18.75
C ASN A 200 1.11 1.50 20.12
N ASN A 201 2.42 1.76 20.12
CA ASN A 201 3.30 1.63 21.29
C ASN A 201 3.48 0.17 21.79
N ASN A 202 3.12 -0.81 20.97
CA ASN A 202 3.23 -2.25 21.19
C ASN A 202 4.54 -2.81 20.64
N ILE A 203 5.69 -2.19 20.97
CA ILE A 203 6.98 -2.54 20.37
C ILE A 203 7.36 -4.01 20.60
N GLN A 204 7.00 -4.61 21.74
CA GLN A 204 7.27 -6.02 22.02
C GLN A 204 6.57 -6.96 21.02
N PHE A 205 5.33 -6.63 20.63
CA PHE A 205 4.60 -7.36 19.60
C PHE A 205 5.29 -7.22 18.24
N PHE A 206 5.70 -6.01 17.87
CA PHE A 206 6.42 -5.78 16.62
C PHE A 206 7.79 -6.48 16.57
N GLU A 207 8.55 -6.44 17.67
CA GLU A 207 9.83 -7.13 17.78
C GLU A 207 9.66 -8.64 17.66
N LYS A 208 8.56 -9.22 18.16
CA LYS A 208 8.29 -10.66 18.06
C LYS A 208 7.81 -11.10 16.68
N PHE A 209 6.91 -10.34 16.03
CA PHE A 209 6.19 -10.80 14.84
C PHE A 209 6.49 -10.05 13.54
N VAL A 210 7.07 -8.84 13.61
CA VAL A 210 7.31 -7.98 12.44
C VAL A 210 8.80 -7.81 12.14
N PHE A 211 9.64 -7.83 13.17
CA PHE A 211 11.08 -7.63 12.99
C PHE A 211 11.73 -8.84 12.31
N ASN A 212 12.52 -8.57 11.27
CA ASN A 212 13.21 -9.62 10.53
C ASN A 212 14.39 -10.19 11.34
N THR A 213 14.60 -11.50 11.24
CA THR A 213 15.82 -12.16 11.68
C THR A 213 16.69 -12.55 10.48
N PRO A 214 17.99 -12.81 10.66
CA PRO A 214 18.81 -13.35 9.58
C PRO A 214 18.22 -14.61 8.95
N GLU A 215 17.65 -15.49 9.77
CA GLU A 215 17.06 -16.76 9.35
C GLU A 215 15.80 -16.50 8.50
N SER A 216 14.89 -15.64 8.96
CA SER A 216 13.66 -15.31 8.23
C SER A 216 13.94 -14.67 6.87
N LEU A 217 15.01 -13.88 6.75
CA LEU A 217 15.43 -13.28 5.49
C LEU A 217 16.01 -14.31 4.52
N LEU A 218 16.78 -15.27 5.02
CA LEU A 218 17.37 -16.32 4.18
C LEU A 218 16.35 -17.37 3.75
N GLU A 219 15.33 -17.61 4.57
CA GLU A 219 14.19 -18.47 4.24
C GLU A 219 13.17 -17.78 3.32
N SER A 220 13.29 -16.45 3.13
CA SER A 220 12.40 -15.73 2.23
C SER A 220 12.60 -16.20 0.78
N CYS A 221 11.48 -16.45 0.08
CA CYS A 221 11.47 -16.79 -1.34
C CYS A 221 11.71 -15.56 -2.22
N ILE A 222 12.78 -14.79 -1.95
CA ILE A 222 13.11 -13.59 -2.71
C ILE A 222 13.70 -13.95 -4.07
N SER A 223 13.21 -13.33 -5.14
CA SER A 223 13.74 -13.52 -6.48
C SER A 223 14.92 -12.59 -6.76
N LYS A 224 15.68 -12.88 -7.83
CA LYS A 224 16.71 -11.96 -8.33
C LYS A 224 16.13 -10.60 -8.73
N ASP A 225 14.90 -10.59 -9.24
CA ASP A 225 14.22 -9.36 -9.65
C ASP A 225 13.86 -8.51 -8.44
N ASP A 226 13.40 -9.12 -7.34
CA ASP A 226 13.13 -8.41 -6.09
C ASP A 226 14.40 -7.79 -5.51
N ILE A 227 15.51 -8.54 -5.49
CA ILE A 227 16.82 -8.03 -5.05
C ILE A 227 17.26 -6.83 -5.89
N PHE A 228 17.01 -6.86 -7.20
CA PHE A 228 17.33 -5.75 -8.08
C PHE A 228 16.40 -4.55 -7.85
N GLN A 229 15.11 -4.78 -7.64
CA GLN A 229 14.14 -3.72 -7.33
C GLN A 229 14.51 -3.00 -6.03
N HIS A 230 14.87 -3.74 -4.97
CA HIS A 230 15.29 -3.17 -3.69
C HIS A 230 16.55 -2.28 -3.79
N GLN A 231 17.35 -2.40 -4.85
CA GLN A 231 18.51 -1.55 -5.12
C GLN A 231 18.17 -0.20 -5.73
N ILE A 232 16.97 -0.07 -6.30
CA ILE A 232 16.61 1.08 -7.12
C ILE A 232 15.42 1.82 -6.52
N PHE A 233 14.42 1.07 -6.05
CA PHE A 233 13.15 1.61 -5.62
C PHE A 233 12.68 1.04 -4.29
N ASN A 234 11.87 1.84 -3.60
CA ASN A 234 11.08 1.39 -2.49
C ASN A 234 9.85 0.64 -3.00
N SER A 235 9.82 -0.68 -2.85
CA SER A 235 8.73 -1.55 -3.32
C SER A 235 7.37 -1.25 -2.68
N TYR A 236 7.32 -0.58 -1.52
CA TYR A 236 6.07 -0.17 -0.90
C TYR A 236 5.50 1.10 -1.52
N ASP A 237 6.36 2.06 -1.86
CA ASP A 237 5.95 3.41 -2.29
C ASP A 237 6.01 3.62 -3.82
N PHE A 238 6.87 2.87 -4.53
CA PHE A 238 7.14 3.09 -5.96
C PHE A 238 5.91 2.93 -6.85
N GLY A 239 5.71 3.91 -7.74
CA GLY A 239 4.57 3.94 -8.64
C GLY A 239 3.23 4.24 -7.96
N LYS A 240 3.23 4.63 -6.69
CA LYS A 240 2.01 4.93 -5.92
C LYS A 240 1.95 6.39 -5.52
N ILE A 241 0.74 6.94 -5.55
CA ILE A 241 0.43 8.27 -5.01
C ILE A 241 -0.92 8.25 -4.28
N ILE A 242 -1.10 9.26 -3.43
CA ILE A 242 -2.31 9.54 -2.66
C ILE A 242 -2.77 10.94 -3.04
N ILE A 243 -4.04 11.08 -3.41
CA ILE A 243 -4.69 12.36 -3.70
C ILE A 243 -5.75 12.61 -2.65
N PHE A 244 -5.64 13.75 -1.95
CA PHE A 244 -6.55 14.17 -0.89
C PHE A 244 -7.73 14.99 -1.44
N PRO A 245 -8.82 15.18 -0.66
CA PRO A 245 -10.00 15.90 -1.13
C PRO A 245 -9.73 17.35 -1.55
N ASN A 246 -8.74 17.98 -0.93
CA ASN A 246 -8.27 19.33 -1.27
C ASN A 246 -7.41 19.38 -2.55
N GLY A 247 -7.18 18.23 -3.20
CA GLY A 247 -6.37 18.09 -4.40
C GLY A 247 -4.88 17.85 -4.15
N ASP A 248 -4.42 17.82 -2.89
CA ASP A 248 -3.01 17.60 -2.58
C ASP A 248 -2.56 16.18 -2.96
N ILE A 249 -1.36 16.07 -3.51
CA ILE A 249 -0.75 14.82 -3.97
C ILE A 249 0.43 14.46 -3.08
N LYS A 250 0.49 13.22 -2.60
CA LYS A 250 1.61 12.68 -1.81
C LYS A 250 2.05 11.32 -2.31
N GLY A 251 3.35 11.03 -2.29
CA GLY A 251 3.87 9.66 -2.49
C GLY A 251 3.75 8.78 -1.24
N ASN A 252 3.82 9.38 -0.05
CA ASN A 252 3.74 8.69 1.23
C ASN A 252 3.12 9.64 2.30
N PRO A 253 2.26 9.15 3.22
CA PRO A 253 1.61 10.00 4.23
C PRO A 253 2.56 10.83 5.10
N TYR A 254 3.72 10.25 5.47
CA TYR A 254 4.72 10.88 6.34
C TYR A 254 5.61 11.89 5.61
N LEU A 255 5.58 11.91 4.28
CA LEU A 255 6.44 12.76 3.48
C LEU A 255 5.70 14.04 3.05
N PRO A 256 6.45 15.09 2.64
CA PRO A 256 5.87 16.31 2.12
C PRO A 256 4.99 16.09 0.88
N THR A 257 4.03 16.99 0.71
CA THR A 257 3.18 17.07 -0.49
C THR A 257 4.03 17.35 -1.74
N TRP A 258 3.77 16.60 -2.81
CA TRP A 258 4.43 16.77 -4.11
C TRP A 258 3.91 18.01 -4.85
N GLY A 259 2.61 18.26 -4.75
CA GLY A 259 1.91 19.36 -5.39
C GLY A 259 0.40 19.20 -5.25
N ASN A 260 -0.37 19.99 -6.01
CA ASN A 260 -1.82 19.93 -6.02
C ASN A 260 -2.33 19.64 -7.44
N ILE A 261 -3.24 18.69 -7.60
CA ILE A 261 -3.73 18.17 -8.90
C ILE A 261 -4.42 19.23 -9.76
N MET A 262 -4.92 20.30 -9.16
CA MET A 262 -5.56 21.39 -9.90
C MET A 262 -4.54 22.26 -10.64
N ASN A 263 -3.32 22.36 -10.10
CA ASN A 263 -2.33 23.34 -10.56
C ASN A 263 -1.04 22.70 -11.10
N ALA A 264 -0.76 21.43 -10.76
CA ALA A 264 0.48 20.75 -11.12
C ALA A 264 0.29 19.74 -12.25
N ASP A 265 1.32 19.56 -13.09
CA ASP A 265 1.39 18.44 -14.04
C ASP A 265 1.90 17.19 -13.33
N LEU A 266 1.05 16.15 -13.26
CA LEU A 266 1.39 14.88 -12.64
C LEU A 266 2.59 14.18 -13.31
N ARG A 267 2.81 14.41 -14.61
CA ARG A 267 3.99 13.88 -15.33
C ARG A 267 5.28 14.50 -14.83
N GLU A 268 5.28 15.81 -14.60
CA GLU A 268 6.44 16.51 -14.05
C GLU A 268 6.72 16.09 -12.61
N LEU A 269 5.67 15.93 -11.80
CA LEU A 269 5.80 15.45 -10.42
C LEU A 269 6.40 14.04 -10.38
N ALA A 270 5.90 13.11 -11.20
CA ALA A 270 6.46 11.76 -11.31
C ALA A 270 7.92 11.78 -11.78
N SER A 271 8.27 12.62 -12.76
CA SER A 271 9.66 12.77 -13.22
C SER A 271 10.59 13.28 -12.12
N LYS A 272 10.14 14.27 -11.33
CA LYS A 272 10.89 14.79 -10.18
C LYS A 272 11.09 13.71 -9.11
N GLU A 273 10.06 12.92 -8.82
CA GLU A 273 10.16 11.84 -7.85
C GLU A 273 11.16 10.75 -8.28
N ILE A 274 11.22 10.41 -9.56
CA ILE A 274 12.21 9.44 -10.07
C ILE A 274 13.64 9.96 -10.01
N LYS A 275 13.85 11.27 -10.14
CA LYS A 275 15.20 11.87 -10.14
C LYS A 275 15.71 12.19 -8.74
N TYR A 276 14.85 12.74 -7.89
CA TYR A 276 15.23 13.34 -6.61
C TYR A 276 14.28 13.00 -5.46
N GLY A 277 13.35 12.08 -5.70
CA GLY A 277 12.29 11.73 -4.77
C GLY A 277 12.77 11.10 -3.48
N LYS A 278 11.92 11.21 -2.46
CA LYS A 278 12.17 10.65 -1.12
C LYS A 278 11.19 9.55 -0.74
N SER A 279 10.18 9.31 -1.57
CA SER A 279 9.19 8.26 -1.40
C SER A 279 9.63 7.03 -2.18
N TRP A 280 9.66 7.15 -3.51
CA TRP A 280 9.96 6.07 -4.44
C TRP A 280 11.42 5.60 -4.37
N LEU A 281 12.35 6.48 -3.97
CA LEU A 281 13.78 6.19 -3.85
C LEU A 281 14.22 6.01 -2.39
N ARG A 282 13.29 5.69 -1.48
CA ARG A 282 13.61 5.47 -0.07
C ARG A 282 14.19 4.07 0.13
N LEU A 283 15.52 3.97 0.05
CA LEU A 283 16.25 2.70 0.09
C LEU A 283 16.94 2.45 1.44
N ARG A 284 17.42 1.21 1.64
CA ARG A 284 18.22 0.77 2.81
C ARG A 284 19.68 1.27 2.73
N GLU A 285 19.89 2.55 2.43
CA GLU A 285 21.23 3.17 2.27
C GLU A 285 21.64 4.08 3.44
N GLN A 286 20.86 4.09 4.52
CA GLN A 286 21.09 4.94 5.68
C GLN A 286 21.42 4.14 6.94
N GLY A 287 22.16 4.77 7.85
CA GLY A 287 22.48 4.24 9.18
C GLY A 287 23.07 2.83 9.14
N ALA A 288 22.55 1.98 10.02
CA ALA A 288 22.95 0.56 10.17
C ALA A 288 22.85 -0.25 8.87
N CYS A 289 21.91 0.11 8.00
CA CYS A 289 21.60 -0.69 6.81
C CYS A 289 22.62 -0.49 5.68
N ASN A 290 23.31 0.66 5.63
CA ASN A 290 24.19 1.00 4.52
C ASN A 290 25.31 -0.04 4.29
N THR A 291 25.88 -0.53 5.39
CA THR A 291 26.96 -1.54 5.42
C THR A 291 26.46 -2.95 5.70
N CYS A 292 25.14 -3.17 5.80
CA CYS A 292 24.58 -4.48 6.12
C CYS A 292 24.64 -5.42 4.91
N ARG A 293 25.14 -6.64 5.12
CA ARG A 293 25.23 -7.68 4.07
C ARG A 293 23.86 -8.11 3.52
N TYR A 294 22.80 -7.92 4.29
CA TYR A 294 21.43 -8.32 3.93
C TYR A 294 20.61 -7.19 3.29
N LYS A 295 21.18 -5.99 3.07
CA LYS A 295 20.39 -4.80 2.73
C LYS A 295 19.47 -4.94 1.50
N TRP A 296 19.86 -5.75 0.51
CA TRP A 296 19.07 -5.99 -0.71
C TRP A 296 18.12 -7.17 -0.61
N ILE A 297 18.29 -8.01 0.41
CA ILE A 297 17.37 -9.11 0.77
C ILE A 297 16.27 -8.58 1.69
N CYS A 298 16.61 -7.64 2.57
CA CYS A 298 15.65 -6.96 3.42
C CYS A 298 14.53 -6.31 2.60
N PRO A 299 13.28 -6.32 3.11
CA PRO A 299 12.23 -5.54 2.50
C PRO A 299 12.59 -4.05 2.52
N SER A 300 12.06 -3.32 1.54
CA SER A 300 12.16 -1.86 1.48
C SER A 300 11.73 -1.20 2.80
N PRO A 301 12.22 0.00 3.14
CA PRO A 301 11.70 0.75 4.29
C PRO A 301 10.18 0.93 4.16
N SER A 302 9.41 0.63 5.20
CA SER A 302 7.95 0.75 5.22
C SER A 302 7.50 2.03 5.95
N CYS A 303 6.18 2.23 6.10
CA CYS A 303 5.64 3.29 6.96
C CYS A 303 5.89 3.03 8.46
N TYR A 304 6.12 1.78 8.87
CA TYR A 304 6.38 1.46 10.28
C TYR A 304 7.67 2.08 10.79
N GLU A 305 8.72 2.20 9.96
CA GLU A 305 9.97 2.87 10.35
C GLU A 305 9.75 4.32 10.77
N PHE A 306 8.83 5.05 10.10
CA PHE A 306 8.47 6.41 10.49
C PHE A 306 7.72 6.44 11.81
N GLU A 307 6.72 5.59 11.97
CA GLU A 307 5.87 5.54 13.16
C GLU A 307 6.66 5.10 14.41
N ILE A 308 7.55 4.12 14.26
CA ILE A 308 8.38 3.58 15.35
C ILE A 308 9.58 4.50 15.65
N GLY A 309 9.99 5.32 14.68
CA GLY A 309 11.19 6.15 14.78
C GLY A 309 12.50 5.34 14.72
N LYS A 310 12.47 4.14 14.13
CA LYS A 310 13.63 3.27 13.90
C LYS A 310 13.84 3.06 12.40
N GLN A 311 15.07 3.22 11.92
CA GLN A 311 15.41 3.06 10.49
C GLN A 311 15.40 1.60 10.02
N ASN A 312 15.52 0.64 10.94
CA ASN A 312 15.54 -0.78 10.66
C ASN A 312 14.64 -1.53 11.65
N LEU A 313 13.85 -2.45 11.12
CA LEU A 313 12.95 -3.33 11.88
C LEU A 313 13.48 -4.77 11.78
N CYS A 314 14.60 -5.03 12.46
CA CYS A 314 15.27 -6.32 12.45
C CYS A 314 16.10 -6.56 13.71
N HIS A 315 16.44 -7.83 13.95
CA HIS A 315 17.28 -8.30 15.06
C HIS A 315 18.75 -8.51 14.67
N ILE A 316 19.15 -8.01 13.49
CA ILE A 316 20.53 -8.14 13.02
C ILE A 316 21.42 -7.20 13.85
N LYS A 317 22.31 -7.79 14.65
CA LYS A 317 23.35 -7.05 15.37
C LYS A 317 24.39 -6.55 14.36
N GLN A 318 24.84 -5.31 14.55
CA GLN A 318 25.95 -4.74 13.79
C GLN A 318 27.27 -5.42 14.12
#